data_AF-A0A401Q685-F1
#
_entry.id   AF-A0A401Q685-F1
#
_cell.length_a   1.000
_cell.length_b   1.000
_cell.length_c   1.000
_cell.angle_alpha   90.00
_cell.angle_beta   90.00
_cell.angle_gamma   90.00
#
_symmetry.space_group_name_H-M   'P 1'
#
loop_
_entity.id
_entity.type
_entity.pdbx_description
1 polymer ?
#
loop_
_entity_poly.entity_id
_entity_poly.type
_entity_poly.pdbx_seq_one_letter_code
_entity_poly.pdbx_strand_id
1 'polypeptide(L)'
;GCDQILCKEGIGSVGTCSKCCWSSCFSCNFPEAHYPASCSHMSQWMDDGGYYEGMTMEAQSKHLAKLISKRCPSCHAQIEKNEGCLHMTCAKCNHGFCWRCLKPWKPTHKDYYNCSAM
;
A
#
# COMPACT_ATOMS: atom_id res chain seq x y z
N GLY A 1 -17.63 -3.98 2.36
CA GLY A 1 -17.95 -2.65 2.92
C GLY A 1 -18.18 -2.82 4.41
N CYS A 2 -18.08 -1.76 5.22
CA CYS A 2 -18.39 -1.88 6.64
C CYS A 2 -19.77 -1.29 6.94
N ASP A 3 -20.61 -2.10 7.58
CA ASP A 3 -22.07 -1.92 7.76
C ASP A 3 -22.46 -1.22 9.07
N GLN A 4 -21.68 -0.25 9.57
CA GLN A 4 -22.06 0.53 10.75
C GLN A 4 -21.97 2.02 10.44
N ILE A 5 -23.05 2.52 9.82
CA ILE A 5 -23.28 3.91 9.44
C ILE A 5 -24.32 4.51 10.42
N LEU A 6 -24.02 5.65 11.03
CA LEU A 6 -25.05 6.55 11.54
C LEU A 6 -25.34 7.61 10.47
N CYS A 7 -26.58 7.57 9.96
CA CYS A 7 -27.10 8.45 8.92
C CYS A 7 -27.29 9.90 9.39
N LYS A 8 -27.10 10.85 8.46
CA LYS A 8 -28.25 11.64 8.03
C LYS A 8 -28.18 11.96 6.53
N GLU A 9 -29.11 11.31 5.82
CA GLU A 9 -29.69 11.63 4.50
C GLU A 9 -28.75 12.16 3.41
N GLY A 10 -28.29 11.23 2.56
CA GLY A 10 -27.77 11.55 1.23
C GLY A 10 -26.52 10.76 0.85
N ILE A 11 -26.72 9.55 0.30
CA ILE A 11 -25.85 8.81 -0.64
C ILE A 11 -24.33 9.08 -0.46
N GLY A 12 -23.72 8.54 0.59
CA GLY A 12 -22.26 8.61 0.76
C GLY A 12 -21.79 8.11 2.12
N SER A 13 -20.82 7.20 2.13
CA SER A 13 -20.26 6.51 3.30
C SER A 13 -19.27 7.38 4.09
N VAL A 14 -19.68 8.58 4.49
CA VAL A 14 -18.83 9.57 5.18
C VAL A 14 -19.64 10.21 6.31
N GLY A 15 -19.29 9.91 7.56
CA GLY A 15 -19.91 10.53 8.74
C GLY A 15 -19.14 11.78 9.14
N THR A 16 -19.68 12.96 8.83
CA THR A 16 -19.01 14.25 9.02
C THR A 16 -19.48 14.92 10.32
N CYS A 17 -18.56 15.24 11.23
CA CYS A 17 -18.81 16.04 12.42
C CYS A 17 -19.41 17.40 12.03
N SER A 18 -20.65 17.71 12.40
CA SER A 18 -21.32 18.96 12.01
C SER A 18 -20.74 20.24 12.62
N LYS A 19 -19.80 20.12 13.59
CA LYS A 19 -19.06 21.26 14.15
C LYS A 19 -17.64 21.41 13.60
N CYS A 20 -17.04 20.33 13.10
CA CYS A 20 -15.61 20.24 12.80
C CYS A 20 -15.30 19.60 11.44
N CYS A 21 -16.32 19.21 10.69
CA CYS A 21 -16.29 18.52 9.40
C CYS A 21 -15.39 17.27 9.33
N TRP A 22 -14.97 16.72 10.48
CA TRP A 22 -14.15 15.52 10.55
C TRP A 22 -14.92 14.28 10.13
N SER A 23 -14.31 13.45 9.29
CA SER A 23 -14.89 12.21 8.78
C SER A 23 -13.97 11.03 9.11
N SER A 24 -14.46 10.06 9.88
CA SER A 24 -13.69 8.88 10.30
C SER A 24 -14.49 7.58 10.19
N CYS A 25 -13.78 6.45 10.13
CA CYS A 25 -14.38 5.14 10.24
C CYS A 25 -14.40 4.68 11.72
N PHE A 26 -15.57 4.30 12.25
CA PHE A 26 -15.70 3.79 13.62
C PHE A 26 -15.46 2.29 13.76
N SER A 27 -15.34 1.59 12.64
CA SER A 27 -15.23 0.12 12.59
C SER A 27 -13.80 -0.36 12.36
N CYS A 28 -12.86 0.55 12.16
CA CYS A 28 -11.44 0.24 12.09
C CYS A 28 -10.65 1.32 12.82
N ASN A 29 -9.41 1.01 13.18
CA ASN A 29 -8.54 1.94 13.89
C ASN A 29 -7.84 2.94 12.96
N PHE A 30 -8.37 3.16 11.75
CA PHE A 30 -7.78 4.10 10.80
C PHE A 30 -8.27 5.53 11.12
N PRO A 31 -7.36 6.50 11.25
CA PRO A 31 -7.72 7.86 11.68
C PRO A 31 -8.67 8.58 10.71
N GLU A 32 -8.63 8.24 9.41
CA GLU A 32 -9.33 8.98 8.36
C GLU A 32 -10.49 8.18 7.74
N ALA A 33 -11.44 8.88 7.13
CA ALA A 33 -12.42 8.25 6.25
C ALA A 33 -11.72 7.65 5.02
N HIS A 34 -12.07 6.42 4.68
CA HIS A 34 -11.37 5.66 3.65
C HIS A 34 -12.29 5.15 2.54
N TYR A 35 -13.47 5.74 2.33
CA TYR A 35 -14.31 5.42 1.17
C TYR A 35 -13.62 5.89 -0.13
N PRO A 36 -13.61 5.09 -1.22
CA PRO A 36 -14.36 3.86 -1.48
C PRO A 36 -13.72 2.55 -0.97
N ALA A 37 -12.53 2.60 -0.36
CA ALA A 37 -11.89 1.42 0.20
C ALA A 37 -12.67 0.87 1.42
N SER A 38 -12.73 -0.45 1.55
CA SER A 38 -13.32 -1.12 2.72
C SER A 38 -12.32 -1.14 3.89
N CYS A 39 -12.82 -1.36 5.11
CA CYS A 39 -11.95 -1.56 6.27
C CYS A 39 -10.96 -2.74 6.08
N SER A 40 -11.38 -3.79 5.37
CA SER A 40 -10.49 -4.91 5.04
C SER A 40 -9.33 -4.49 4.14
N HIS A 41 -9.60 -3.67 3.11
CA HIS A 41 -8.54 -3.10 2.27
C HIS A 41 -7.61 -2.19 3.07
N MET A 42 -8.15 -1.37 3.98
CA MET A 42 -7.34 -0.49 4.82
C MET A 42 -6.46 -1.27 5.81
N SER A 43 -7.02 -2.33 6.42
CA SER A 43 -6.27 -3.22 7.31
C SER A 43 -5.13 -3.92 6.56
N GLN A 44 -5.38 -4.40 5.34
CA GLN A 44 -4.35 -5.02 4.52
C GLN A 44 -3.28 -3.98 4.14
N TRP A 45 -3.68 -2.78 3.72
CA TRP A 45 -2.75 -1.71 3.38
C TRP A 45 -1.87 -1.30 4.57
N MET A 46 -2.40 -1.27 5.79
CA MET A 46 -1.60 -1.06 7.01
C MET A 46 -0.60 -2.20 7.24
N ASP A 47 -1.04 -3.46 7.10
CA ASP A 47 -0.16 -4.63 7.23
C ASP A 47 0.95 -4.58 6.18
N ASP A 48 0.63 -4.17 4.95
CA ASP A 48 1.53 -3.92 3.84
C ASP A 48 2.46 -2.71 4.07
N GLY A 49 2.33 -2.03 5.20
CA GLY A 49 3.15 -0.89 5.60
C GLY A 49 2.77 0.36 4.84
N GLY A 50 1.48 0.65 4.70
CA GLY A 50 0.97 1.90 4.16
C GLY A 50 1.44 3.13 4.94
N TYR A 51 1.61 4.25 4.23
CA TYR A 51 1.98 5.54 4.83
C TYR A 51 0.73 6.34 5.19
N TYR A 52 0.58 6.74 6.46
CA TYR A 52 -0.46 7.67 6.90
C TYR A 52 0.12 8.76 7.81
N GLU A 53 -0.54 9.92 7.83
CA GLU A 53 -0.13 11.04 8.67
C GLU A 53 -0.30 10.69 10.16
N GLY A 54 0.70 11.01 10.98
CA GLY A 54 0.67 10.70 12.41
C GLY A 54 1.01 9.25 12.78
N MET A 55 1.54 8.44 11.84
CA MET A 55 1.97 7.07 12.16
C MET A 55 3.14 7.00 13.16
N THR A 56 3.16 5.96 13.99
CA THR A 56 4.21 5.75 15.00
C THR A 56 5.59 5.56 14.38
N MET A 57 6.66 5.85 15.11
CA MET A 57 8.03 5.68 14.60
C MET A 57 8.32 4.23 14.18
N GLU A 58 7.74 3.25 14.87
CA GLU A 58 7.80 1.83 14.48
C GLU A 58 7.11 1.56 13.14
N ALA A 59 5.94 2.17 12.90
CA ALA A 59 5.24 2.07 11.62
C ALA A 59 6.02 2.74 10.48
N GLN A 60 6.63 3.90 10.73
CA GLN A 60 7.51 4.59 9.77
C GLN A 60 8.71 3.73 9.40
N SER A 61 9.35 3.11 10.40
CA SER A 61 10.48 2.21 10.19
C SER A 61 10.07 0.99 9.35
N LYS A 62 8.91 0.37 9.64
CA LYS A 62 8.36 -0.74 8.85
C LYS A 62 8.04 -0.33 7.41
N HIS A 63 7.42 0.84 7.21
CA HIS A 63 7.14 1.38 5.88
C HIS A 63 8.43 1.57 5.07
N LEU A 64 9.42 2.25 5.67
CA LEU A 64 10.71 2.50 5.03
C LEU A 64 11.43 1.19 4.68
N ALA A 65 11.50 0.24 5.61
CA ALA A 65 12.10 -1.07 5.40
C ALA A 65 11.49 -1.79 4.17
N LYS A 66 10.17 -1.71 3.98
CA LYS A 66 9.48 -2.31 2.83
C LYS A 66 9.70 -1.56 1.51
N LEU A 67 10.05 -0.27 1.56
CA LEU A 67 10.40 0.52 0.38
C LEU A 67 11.82 0.22 -0.10
N ILE A 68 12.76 0.09 0.83
CA ILE A 68 14.19 -0.10 0.54
C ILE A 68 14.59 -1.56 0.43
N SER A 69 13.84 -2.50 0.99
CA SER A 69 14.22 -3.92 1.01
C SER A 69 13.04 -4.84 0.67
N LYS A 70 13.25 -5.77 -0.25
CA LYS A 70 12.28 -6.82 -0.61
C LYS A 70 13.02 -8.13 -0.87
N ARG A 71 12.28 -9.24 -0.91
CA ARG A 71 12.83 -10.55 -1.29
C ARG A 71 12.66 -10.81 -2.77
N CYS A 72 13.65 -11.47 -3.37
CA CYS A 72 13.56 -11.98 -4.73
C CYS A 72 12.36 -12.91 -4.89
N PRO A 73 11.49 -12.74 -5.90
CA PRO A 73 10.35 -13.63 -6.13
C PRO A 73 10.77 -15.05 -6.56
N SER A 74 12.00 -15.22 -7.06
CA SER A 74 12.50 -16.52 -7.54
C SER A 74 13.30 -17.29 -6.49
N CYS A 75 14.22 -16.62 -5.76
CA CYS A 75 15.14 -17.31 -4.83
C CYS A 75 15.05 -16.82 -3.38
N HIS A 76 14.13 -15.90 -3.08
CA HIS A 76 13.90 -15.30 -1.77
C HIS A 76 15.09 -14.57 -1.12
N ALA A 77 16.19 -14.37 -1.85
CA ALA A 77 17.31 -13.55 -1.39
C ALA A 77 16.84 -12.13 -1.08
N GLN A 78 17.39 -11.53 -0.03
CA GLN A 78 17.14 -10.13 0.29
C GLN A 78 17.79 -9.24 -0.76
N ILE A 79 17.03 -8.27 -1.25
CA ILE A 79 17.43 -7.30 -2.26
C ILE A 79 17.12 -5.92 -1.70
N GLU A 80 18.08 -5.02 -1.81
CA GLU A 80 17.89 -3.60 -1.52
C GLU A 80 17.59 -2.84 -2.81
N LYS A 81 16.63 -1.92 -2.76
CA LYS A 81 16.21 -1.13 -3.91
C LYS A 81 17.37 -0.24 -4.34
N ASN A 82 17.82 -0.40 -5.58
CA ASN A 82 18.72 0.56 -6.21
C ASN A 82 17.91 1.75 -6.75
N GLU A 83 18.47 2.95 -6.67
CA GLU A 83 17.80 4.16 -7.15
C GLU A 83 17.56 4.10 -8.67
N GLY A 84 16.37 4.54 -9.11
CA GLY A 84 16.16 4.98 -10.49
C GLY A 84 15.24 4.18 -11.40
N CYS A 85 14.84 2.92 -11.13
CA CYS A 85 13.85 2.23 -11.98
C CYS A 85 13.08 1.10 -11.27
N LEU A 86 12.02 0.61 -11.91
CA LEU A 86 11.24 -0.55 -11.47
C LEU A 86 11.85 -1.88 -11.90
N HIS A 87 12.77 -1.90 -12.86
CA HIS A 87 13.44 -3.14 -13.29
C HIS A 87 14.57 -3.49 -12.35
N MET A 88 14.45 -4.60 -11.65
CA MET A 88 15.50 -5.08 -10.74
C MET A 88 15.97 -6.47 -11.13
N THR A 89 17.28 -6.67 -11.05
CA THR A 89 17.92 -7.96 -11.31
C THR A 89 18.48 -8.49 -10.01
N CYS A 90 18.08 -9.70 -9.62
CA CYS A 90 18.61 -10.33 -8.42
C CYS A 90 20.09 -10.70 -8.58
N ALA A 91 20.96 -10.21 -7.71
CA ALA A 91 22.40 -10.53 -7.75
C ALA A 91 22.71 -12.03 -7.51
N LYS A 92 21.83 -12.76 -6.82
CA LYS A 92 22.04 -14.19 -6.51
C LYS A 92 21.63 -15.14 -7.64
N CYS A 93 20.52 -14.86 -8.32
CA CYS A 93 19.95 -15.75 -9.34
C CYS A 93 19.79 -15.14 -10.73
N ASN A 94 20.20 -13.88 -10.91
CA ASN A 94 20.08 -13.09 -12.14
C ASN A 94 18.64 -12.96 -12.69
N HIS A 95 17.62 -13.26 -11.88
CA HIS A 95 16.23 -13.07 -12.26
C HIS A 95 15.86 -11.59 -12.32
N GLY A 96 15.41 -11.11 -13.48
CA GLY A 96 14.89 -9.77 -13.71
C GLY A 96 13.39 -9.68 -13.42
N PHE A 97 12.98 -8.79 -12.52
CA PHE A 97 11.60 -8.63 -12.06
C PHE A 97 11.23 -7.15 -11.86
N CYS A 98 9.94 -6.87 -11.72
CA CYS A 98 9.45 -5.54 -11.39
C CYS A 98 9.42 -5.32 -9.87
N TRP A 99 10.07 -4.27 -9.36
CA TRP A 99 10.08 -3.94 -7.93
C TRP A 99 8.69 -3.63 -7.36
N ARG A 100 7.77 -3.14 -8.21
CA ARG A 100 6.40 -2.79 -7.79
C ARG A 100 5.54 -4.02 -7.58
N CYS A 101 5.42 -4.88 -8.59
CA CYS A 101 4.47 -6.01 -8.58
C CYS A 101 5.12 -7.38 -8.31
N LEU A 102 6.46 -7.44 -8.20
CA LEU A 102 7.25 -8.66 -7.98
C LEU A 102 7.08 -9.75 -9.05
N LYS A 103 6.40 -9.46 -10.17
CA LYS A 103 6.28 -10.34 -11.33
C LYS A 103 7.55 -10.28 -12.19
N PRO A 104 7.86 -11.32 -12.99
CA PRO A 104 8.96 -11.31 -13.94
C PRO A 104 8.91 -10.08 -14.86
N TRP A 105 10.08 -9.53 -15.20
CA TRP A 105 10.15 -8.34 -16.05
C TRP A 105 9.60 -8.66 -17.45
N LYS A 106 10.14 -9.70 -18.08
CA LYS A 106 9.66 -10.18 -19.37
C LYS A 106 8.63 -11.29 -19.19
N PRO A 107 7.61 -11.38 -20.08
CA PRO A 107 7.38 -10.54 -21.27
C PRO A 107 6.50 -9.29 -21.03
N THR A 108 5.97 -9.10 -19.81
CA THR A 108 4.85 -8.18 -19.55
C THR A 108 5.27 -6.72 -19.33
N HIS A 109 6.47 -6.45 -18.83
CA HIS A 109 6.95 -5.10 -18.55
C HIS A 109 7.78 -4.55 -19.72
N LYS A 110 7.43 -3.34 -20.16
CA LYS A 110 8.12 -2.62 -21.25
C LYS A 110 8.65 -1.25 -20.82
N ASP A 111 8.04 -0.66 -19.79
CA ASP A 111 8.40 0.66 -19.27
C ASP A 111 9.17 0.52 -17.95
N TYR A 112 10.30 1.21 -17.85
CA TYR A 112 11.22 1.13 -16.70
C TYR A 112 10.73 1.88 -15.46
N TYR A 113 9.71 2.72 -15.58
CA TYR A 113 9.22 3.63 -14.53
C TYR A 113 7.74 3.40 -14.22
N ASN A 114 6.98 2.85 -15.16
CA ASN A 114 5.56 2.60 -15.07
C ASN A 114 5.26 1.10 -15.03
N CYS A 115 4.49 0.67 -14.04
CA CYS A 115 3.96 -0.68 -13.95
C CYS A 115 2.43 -0.59 -13.84
N SER A 116 1.75 -0.94 -14.93
CA SER A 116 0.28 -1.02 -15.01
C SER A 116 -0.23 -2.46 -14.86
N ALA A 117 0.65 -3.41 -14.57
CA ALA A 117 0.28 -4.80 -14.33
C ALA A 117 -0.43 -4.89 -12.97
N MET A 118 -1.76 -4.74 -12.99
CA MET A 118 -2.64 -5.19 -11.92
C MET A 118 -2.58 -6.73 -11.85
#